data_AF-A0A954R6A8-F1
#
_entry.id   AF-A0A954R6A8-F1
#
_cell.length_a   1.000
_cell.length_b   1.000
_cell.length_c   1.000
_cell.angle_alpha   90.00
_cell.angle_beta   90.00
_cell.angle_gamma   90.00
#
_symmetry.space_group_name_H-M   'P 1'
#
loop_
_entity.id
_entity.type
_entity.pdbx_description
1 polymer ?
#
loop_
_entity_poly.entity_id
_entity_poly.type
_entity_poly.pdbx_seq_one_letter_code
_entity_poly.pdbx_strand_id
1 'polypeptide(L)'
;MSAGTLTLLVIAAILPSWLISWVAVGWIRQAAQRLGLLDKPGERKVHATPIPLGGGVGIWAGVVGTLAAATLAVWLVENNAELSSR
;
A
#
# COMPACT_ATOMS: atom_id res chain seq x y z
N MET A 1 16.89 -22.79 0.99
CA MET A 1 16.68 -21.49 0.32
C MET A 1 18.01 -20.77 0.28
N SER A 2 18.45 -20.25 -0.87
CA SER A 2 19.71 -19.50 -0.93
C SER A 2 19.51 -18.09 -0.35
N ALA A 3 20.60 -17.45 0.10
CA ALA A 3 20.56 -16.08 0.57
C ALA A 3 19.99 -15.12 -0.51
N GLY A 4 20.33 -15.35 -1.78
CA GLY A 4 19.81 -14.55 -2.90
C GLY A 4 18.29 -14.64 -3.05
N THR A 5 17.70 -15.84 -2.92
CA THR A 5 16.23 -16.00 -2.98
C THR A 5 15.53 -15.27 -1.85
N LEU A 6 16.07 -15.32 -0.63
CA LEU A 6 15.51 -14.60 0.51
C LEU A 6 15.55 -13.08 0.30
N THR A 7 16.67 -12.56 -0.18
CA THR A 7 16.82 -11.13 -0.50
C THR A 7 15.79 -10.68 -1.53
N LEU A 8 15.59 -11.45 -2.60
CA LEU A 8 14.59 -11.12 -3.63
C LEU A 8 13.17 -11.10 -3.07
N LEU A 9 12.79 -12.07 -2.22
CA LEU A 9 11.47 -12.10 -1.59
C LEU A 9 11.24 -10.90 -0.67
N VAL A 10 12.26 -10.51 0.10
CA VAL A 10 12.17 -9.34 0.98
C VAL A 10 11.99 -8.06 0.16
N ILE A 11 12.77 -7.88 -0.91
CA ILE A 11 12.65 -6.72 -1.80
C ILE A 11 11.26 -6.70 -2.48
N ALA A 12 10.79 -7.86 -2.95
CA ALA A 12 9.49 -8.02 -3.58
C ALA A 12 8.31 -7.75 -2.63
N ALA A 13 8.50 -7.88 -1.32
CA ALA A 13 7.48 -7.52 -0.33
C ALA A 13 7.55 -6.03 0.06
N ILE A 14 8.76 -5.49 0.29
CA ILE A 14 8.95 -4.14 0.83
C ILE A 14 8.69 -3.06 -0.23
N LEU A 15 9.25 -3.20 -1.43
CA LEU A 15 9.14 -2.15 -2.45
C LEU A 15 7.69 -1.84 -2.87
N PRO A 16 6.87 -2.83 -3.26
CA PRO A 16 5.48 -2.54 -3.63
C PRO A 16 4.65 -2.06 -2.44
N SER A 17 4.82 -2.63 -1.24
CA SER A 17 4.05 -2.20 -0.07
C SER A 17 4.36 -0.76 0.34
N TRP A 18 5.65 -0.37 0.28
CA TRP A 18 6.08 1.01 0.50
C TRP A 18 5.49 1.96 -0.55
N LEU A 19 5.61 1.62 -1.83
CA LEU A 19 5.13 2.47 -2.92
C LEU A 19 3.61 2.66 -2.87
N ILE A 20 2.85 1.56 -2.70
CA ILE A 20 1.38 1.60 -2.65
C ILE A 20 0.93 2.38 -1.42
N SER A 21 1.51 2.14 -0.25
CA SER A 21 1.16 2.89 0.97
C SER A 21 1.48 4.38 0.83
N TRP A 22 2.64 4.73 0.26
CA TRP A 22 3.04 6.12 0.05
C TRP A 22 2.08 6.88 -0.87
N VAL A 23 1.72 6.28 -2.00
CA VAL A 23 0.75 6.84 -2.94
C VAL A 23 -0.65 6.94 -2.31
N ALA A 24 -1.10 5.88 -1.64
CA ALA A 24 -2.40 5.84 -0.98
C ALA A 24 -2.52 6.92 0.09
N VAL A 25 -1.53 7.05 1.00
CA VAL A 25 -1.53 8.09 2.04
C VAL A 25 -1.48 9.49 1.42
N GLY A 26 -0.67 9.70 0.38
CA GLY A 26 -0.59 10.98 -0.34
C GLY A 26 -1.93 11.38 -0.96
N TRP A 27 -2.66 10.41 -1.51
CA TRP A 27 -3.99 10.63 -2.08
C TRP A 27 -5.06 10.84 -1.00
N ILE A 28 -5.07 10.04 0.06
CA ILE A 28 -5.98 10.17 1.20
C ILE A 28 -5.80 11.52 1.88
N ARG A 29 -4.57 12.03 2.02
CA ARG A 29 -4.32 13.35 2.59
C ARG A 29 -5.04 14.45 1.80
N GLN A 30 -5.01 14.38 0.46
CA GLN A 30 -5.71 15.34 -0.40
C GLN A 30 -7.22 15.15 -0.35
N ALA A 31 -7.68 13.89 -0.36
CA ALA A 31 -9.09 13.54 -0.26
C ALA A 31 -9.70 13.94 1.09
N ALA A 32 -8.97 13.77 2.20
CA ALA A 32 -9.43 14.10 3.55
C ALA A 32 -9.72 15.60 3.71
N GLN A 33 -8.94 16.46 3.05
CA GLN A 33 -9.24 17.89 2.99
C GLN A 33 -10.56 18.19 2.27
N ARG A 34 -10.86 17.46 1.19
CA ARG A 34 -12.08 17.63 0.40
C ARG A 34 -13.32 16.98 1.03
N LEU A 35 -13.13 15.86 1.72
CA LEU A 35 -14.19 15.06 2.35
C LEU A 35 -14.51 15.52 3.79
N GLY A 36 -13.76 16.48 4.34
CA GLY A 36 -13.97 16.95 5.71
C GLY A 36 -13.54 15.95 6.79
N LEU A 37 -12.77 14.91 6.43
CA LEU A 37 -12.18 13.90 7.32
C LEU A 37 -10.93 14.48 8.02
N LEU A 38 -11.10 15.64 8.63
CA LEU A 38 -10.07 16.36 9.35
C LEU A 38 -10.39 16.30 10.84
N ASP A 39 -9.45 15.84 11.65
CA ASP A 39 -9.54 15.97 13.10
C ASP A 39 -9.33 17.43 13.48
N LYS A 40 -10.40 18.07 13.97
CA LYS A 40 -10.37 19.48 14.36
C LYS A 40 -9.76 19.62 15.76
N PRO A 41 -8.94 20.67 16.00
CA PRO A 41 -8.39 20.92 17.32
C PRO A 41 -9.52 21.22 18.33
N GLY A 42 -9.37 20.75 19.57
CA GLY A 42 -10.33 20.94 20.66
C GLY A 42 -9.63 21.27 21.97
N GLU A 43 -10.37 21.71 22.99
CA GLU A 43 -9.84 22.30 24.24
C GLU A 43 -8.88 21.41 25.06
N ARG A 44 -8.80 20.11 24.76
CA ARG A 44 -7.83 19.16 25.36
C ARG A 44 -6.74 18.65 24.41
N LYS A 45 -6.68 19.11 23.16
CA LYS A 45 -5.70 18.65 22.16
C LYS A 45 -4.60 19.70 21.94
N VAL A 46 -3.34 19.29 22.10
CA VAL A 46 -2.12 20.13 21.91
C VAL A 46 -1.86 20.55 20.45
N HIS A 47 -2.56 19.94 19.48
CA HIS A 47 -2.36 20.25 18.07
C HIS A 47 -3.21 21.47 17.69
N ALA A 48 -2.56 22.52 17.17
CA ALA A 48 -3.23 23.73 16.69
C ALA A 48 -3.73 23.61 15.23
N THR A 49 -3.24 22.62 14.48
CA THR A 49 -3.56 22.41 13.06
C THR A 49 -4.40 21.14 12.84
N PRO A 50 -5.40 21.16 11.94
CA PRO A 50 -6.21 19.98 11.63
C PRO A 50 -5.37 18.86 10.99
N ILE A 51 -5.51 17.63 11.48
CA ILE A 51 -4.79 16.46 10.96
C ILE A 51 -5.73 15.61 10.10
N PRO A 52 -5.34 15.22 8.88
CA PRO A 52 -6.13 14.32 8.05
C PRO A 52 -6.20 12.92 8.67
N LEU A 53 -7.43 12.42 8.81
CA LEU A 53 -7.70 11.06 9.24
C LEU A 53 -7.62 10.13 8.03
N GLY A 54 -7.12 8.91 8.23
CA GLY A 54 -7.10 7.89 7.17
C GLY A 54 -5.77 7.17 6.93
N GLY A 55 -4.76 7.36 7.79
CA GLY A 55 -3.49 6.61 7.69
C GLY A 55 -3.68 5.09 7.65
N GLY A 56 -4.67 4.56 8.38
CA GLY A 56 -5.01 3.13 8.36
C GLY A 56 -5.43 2.61 6.98
N VAL A 57 -6.10 3.43 6.16
CA VAL A 57 -6.45 3.05 4.77
C VAL A 57 -5.20 2.95 3.91
N GLY A 58 -4.21 3.80 4.13
CA GLY A 58 -2.91 3.70 3.45
C GLY A 58 -2.16 2.41 3.78
N ILE A 59 -2.14 2.02 5.05
CA ILE A 59 -1.55 0.75 5.50
C ILE A 59 -2.30 -0.44 4.89
N TRP A 60 -3.63 -0.43 4.97
CA TRP A 60 -4.45 -1.50 4.40
C TRP A 60 -4.22 -1.65 2.89
N ALA A 61 -4.17 -0.54 2.16
CA ALA A 61 -3.87 -0.54 0.73
C ALA A 61 -2.48 -1.10 0.42
N GLY A 62 -1.46 -0.73 1.22
CA GLY A 62 -0.11 -1.26 1.09
C GLY A 62 -0.04 -2.77 1.24
N VAL A 63 -0.70 -3.33 2.26
CA VAL A 63 -0.71 -4.78 2.52
C VAL A 63 -1.53 -5.53 1.47
N VAL A 64 -2.81 -5.18 1.33
CA VAL A 64 -3.75 -5.88 0.44
C VAL A 64 -3.35 -5.70 -1.02
N GLY A 65 -2.92 -4.51 -1.41
CA GLY A 65 -2.45 -4.22 -2.76
C GLY A 65 -1.19 -5.02 -3.13
N THR A 66 -0.25 -5.18 -2.19
CA THR A 66 0.94 -6.01 -2.44
C THR A 66 0.59 -7.48 -2.61
N LEU A 67 -0.28 -8.02 -1.75
CA LEU A 67 -0.73 -9.40 -1.86
C LEU A 67 -1.51 -9.63 -3.16
N ALA A 68 -2.41 -8.72 -3.53
CA ALA A 68 -3.16 -8.80 -4.79
C ALA A 68 -2.23 -8.75 -6.00
N ALA A 69 -1.24 -7.85 -6.00
CA ALA A 69 -0.24 -7.75 -7.07
C ALA A 69 0.61 -9.03 -7.18
N ALA A 70 1.02 -9.61 -6.05
CA ALA A 70 1.75 -10.88 -6.03
C ALA A 70 0.90 -12.02 -6.60
N THR A 71 -0.36 -12.15 -6.18
CA THR A 71 -1.30 -13.15 -6.71
C THR A 71 -1.51 -12.97 -8.21
N LEU A 72 -1.70 -11.73 -8.67
CA LEU A 72 -1.86 -11.43 -10.10
C LEU A 72 -0.59 -11.79 -10.88
N ALA A 73 0.59 -11.49 -10.34
CA ALA A 73 1.85 -11.82 -10.99
C ALA A 73 2.03 -13.34 -11.16
N VAL A 74 1.70 -14.12 -10.12
CA VAL A 74 1.73 -15.59 -10.19
C VAL A 74 0.75 -16.09 -11.25
N TRP A 75 -0.49 -15.61 -11.22
CA TRP A 75 -1.51 -15.98 -12.20
C TRP A 75 -1.07 -15.65 -13.63
N LEU A 76 -0.49 -14.47 -13.87
CA LEU A 76 0.02 -14.09 -15.19
C LEU A 76 1.14 -15.01 -15.68
N VAL A 77 2.06 -15.41 -14.79
CA VAL A 77 3.16 -16.32 -15.14
C VAL A 77 2.62 -17.70 -15.52
N GLU A 78 1.68 -18.24 -14.75
CA GLU A 78 1.05 -19.54 -15.02
C GLU A 78 0.35 -19.56 -16.38
N ASN A 79 -0.47 -18.55 -16.69
CA ASN A 79 -1.20 -18.50 -17.97
C ASN A 79 -0.26 -18.35 -19.18
N ASN A 80 0.85 -17.62 -19.04
CA ASN A 80 1.83 -17.49 -20.11
C ASN A 80 2.63 -18.80 -20.33
N ALA A 81 2.90 -19.56 -19.27
CA ALA A 81 3.60 -20.84 -19.36
C ALA A 81 2.76 -21.89 -20.10
N GLU A 82 1.44 -21.92 -19.88
CA GLU A 82 0.57 -22.83 -20.62
C GLU A 82 0.57 -22.56 -22.13
N LEU A 83 0.56 -21.28 -22.53
CA LEU A 83 0.59 -20.88 -23.94
C LEU A 83 1.88 -21.25 -24.66
N SER A 84 3.02 -21.30 -23.95
CA SER A 84 4.32 -21.67 -24.53
C SER A 84 4.52 -23.17 -24.70
N SER A 85 3.64 -24.01 -24.13
CA SER A 85 3.76 -25.47 -24.15
C SER A 85 2.85 -26.17 -25.18
N ARG A 86 2.08 -25.38 -25.95
CA ARG A 86 1.23 -25.83 -27.07
C ARG A 86 1.84 -25.41 -28.40
#